data_AF-A0A839Q3R9-F1
#
_entry.id   AF-A0A839Q3R9-F1
#
_cell.length_a   1.000
_cell.length_b   1.000
_cell.length_c   1.000
_cell.angle_alpha   90.00
_cell.angle_beta   90.00
_cell.angle_gamma   90.00
#
_symmetry.space_group_name_H-M   'P 1'
#
loop_
_entity.id
_entity.type
_entity.pdbx_description
1 polymer ?
#
loop_
_entity_poly.entity_id
_entity_poly.type
_entity_poly.pdbx_seq_one_letter_code
_entity_poly.pdbx_strand_id
1 'polypeptide(L)'
;MAVLDLLKNRAGASWLFLVAATIVSWAVGAEHGTGSMVAVVVLAIAAIKARLVGLDFMELRDAPIPLRLAFEVYCVALWTLLSGLYLWL
;
A
#
# COMPACT_ATOMS: atom_id res chain seq x y z
N MET A 1 22.67 -11.52 -7.89
CA MET A 1 22.55 -12.53 -6.81
C MET A 1 21.81 -11.98 -5.60
N ALA A 2 22.18 -10.80 -5.06
CA ALA A 2 21.53 -10.19 -3.89
C ALA A 2 19.99 -9.99 -3.95
N VAL A 3 19.42 -9.62 -5.11
CA VAL A 3 17.96 -9.43 -5.25
C VAL A 3 17.19 -10.75 -5.07
N LEU A 4 17.74 -11.86 -5.56
CA LEU A 4 17.13 -13.19 -5.39
C LEU A 4 17.16 -13.62 -3.92
N ASP A 5 18.15 -13.18 -3.16
CA ASP A 5 18.24 -13.45 -1.73
C ASP A 5 17.21 -12.65 -0.92
N LEU A 6 16.87 -11.42 -1.33
CA LEU A 6 15.78 -10.65 -0.71
C LEU A 6 14.41 -11.33 -0.88
N LEU A 7 14.19 -12.05 -1.99
CA LEU A 7 12.95 -12.79 -2.23
C LEU A 7 12.79 -14.02 -1.34
N LYS A 8 13.88 -14.52 -0.72
CA LYS A 8 13.81 -15.68 0.20
C LYS A 8 13.10 -15.36 1.50
N ASN A 9 13.12 -14.09 1.93
CA ASN A 9 12.42 -13.65 3.13
C ASN A 9 11.19 -12.80 2.76
N ARG A 10 10.07 -13.03 3.43
CA ARG A 10 8.80 -12.32 3.21
C ARG A 10 8.93 -10.81 3.40
N ALA A 11 9.67 -10.37 4.41
CA ALA A 11 9.94 -8.95 4.64
C ALA A 11 10.79 -8.34 3.52
N GLY A 12 11.76 -9.10 2.98
CA GLY A 12 12.59 -8.66 1.85
C GLY A 12 11.79 -8.56 0.53
N ALA A 13 10.90 -9.52 0.29
CA ALA A 13 9.96 -9.45 -0.84
C ALA A 13 9.01 -8.25 -0.71
N SER A 14 8.49 -8.00 0.50
CA SER A 14 7.61 -6.86 0.79
C SER A 14 8.36 -5.54 0.63
N TRP A 15 9.63 -5.47 1.05
CA TRP A 15 10.50 -4.31 0.83
C TRP A 15 10.67 -4.01 -0.66
N LEU A 16 11.03 -5.01 -1.47
CA LEU A 16 11.17 -4.84 -2.92
C LEU A 16 9.87 -4.35 -3.55
N PHE A 17 8.73 -4.91 -3.13
CA PHE A 17 7.42 -4.47 -3.59
C PHE A 17 7.15 -3.01 -3.20
N LEU A 18 7.47 -2.59 -1.97
CA LEU A 18 7.30 -1.20 -1.52
C LEU A 18 8.17 -0.21 -2.31
N VAL A 19 9.39 -0.61 -2.66
CA VAL A 19 10.28 0.18 -3.53
C VAL A 19 9.64 0.34 -4.91
N ALA A 20 9.23 -0.76 -5.54
CA ALA A 20 8.57 -0.75 -6.84
C ALA A 20 7.28 0.09 -6.82
N ALA A 21 6.43 -0.08 -5.81
CA ALA A 21 5.21 0.68 -5.60
C ALA A 21 5.48 2.19 -5.47
N THR A 22 6.60 2.58 -4.86
CA THR A 22 7.00 3.98 -4.73
C THR A 22 7.43 4.57 -6.08
N ILE A 23 8.22 3.84 -6.86
CA ILE A 23 8.62 4.27 -8.21
C ILE A 23 7.40 4.41 -9.11
N VAL A 24 6.49 3.42 -9.09
CA VAL A 24 5.25 3.44 -9.86
C VAL A 24 4.37 4.61 -9.44
N SER A 25 4.14 4.80 -8.15
CA SER A 25 3.30 5.92 -7.66
C SER A 25 3.89 7.28 -8.02
N TRP A 26 5.22 7.42 -7.99
CA TRP A 26 5.90 8.64 -8.41
C TRP A 26 5.74 8.88 -9.92
N ALA A 27 5.96 7.86 -10.75
CA ALA A 27 5.81 7.97 -12.20
C ALA A 27 4.36 8.31 -12.61
N VAL A 28 3.37 7.69 -11.95
CA VAL A 28 1.96 8.00 -12.14
C VAL A 28 1.67 9.46 -11.76
N GLY A 29 2.18 9.93 -10.62
CA GLY A 29 1.95 11.31 -10.15
C GLY A 29 2.69 12.38 -10.96
N ALA A 30 3.87 12.07 -11.50
CA ALA A 30 4.69 13.02 -12.26
C ALA A 30 4.12 13.31 -13.66
N GLU A 31 3.58 12.29 -14.32
CA GLU A 31 3.17 12.36 -15.74
C GLU A 31 1.67 12.65 -15.93
N HIS A 32 0.78 12.29 -14.96
CA HIS A 32 -0.67 12.26 -15.19
C HIS A 32 -1.51 13.37 -14.50
N GLY A 33 -0.89 14.39 -13.90
CA GLY A 33 -1.62 15.52 -13.30
C GLY A 33 -2.59 15.15 -12.16
N THR A 34 -3.41 16.09 -11.69
CA THR A 34 -4.32 15.94 -10.53
C THR A 34 -5.69 15.36 -10.89
N GLY A 35 -5.77 14.46 -11.87
CA GLY A 35 -7.05 13.85 -12.25
C GLY A 35 -7.62 12.96 -11.14
N SER A 36 -8.94 12.98 -10.93
CA SER A 36 -9.60 12.19 -9.89
C SER A 36 -9.27 10.69 -9.98
N MET A 37 -9.21 10.12 -11.19
CA MET A 37 -8.79 8.72 -11.39
C MET A 37 -7.34 8.45 -11.01
N VAL A 38 -6.43 9.40 -11.27
CA VAL A 38 -5.02 9.30 -10.88
C VAL A 38 -4.90 9.29 -9.35
N ALA A 39 -5.67 10.14 -8.67
CA ALA A 39 -5.73 10.18 -7.22
C ALA A 39 -6.23 8.84 -6.64
N VAL A 40 -7.28 8.23 -7.21
CA VAL A 40 -7.78 6.91 -6.77
C VAL A 40 -6.71 5.83 -6.90
N VAL A 41 -5.94 5.83 -8.00
CA VAL A 41 -4.84 4.87 -8.20
C VAL A 41 -3.71 5.09 -7.19
N VAL A 42 -3.30 6.34 -6.97
CA VAL A 42 -2.26 6.67 -5.98
C VAL A 42 -2.71 6.29 -4.57
N LEU A 43 -3.97 6.56 -4.22
CA LEU A 43 -4.57 6.16 -2.94
C LEU A 43 -4.62 4.63 -2.78
N ALA A 44 -4.92 3.89 -3.85
CA ALA A 44 -4.89 2.43 -3.82
C ALA A 44 -3.48 1.91 -3.54
N ILE A 45 -2.47 2.47 -4.23
CA ILE A 45 -1.06 2.12 -3.99
C ILE A 45 -0.67 2.45 -2.55
N ALA A 46 -1.05 3.62 -2.04
CA ALA A 46 -0.76 4.03 -0.66
C ALA A 46 -1.41 3.09 0.37
N ALA A 47 -2.66 2.69 0.20
CA ALA A 47 -3.35 1.77 1.09
C ALA A 47 -2.71 0.37 1.09
N ILE A 48 -2.31 -0.14 -0.08
CA ILE A 48 -1.58 -1.41 -0.20
C ILE A 48 -0.22 -1.31 0.51
N LYS A 49 0.52 -0.21 0.31
CA LYS A 49 1.79 0.04 0.99
C LYS A 49 1.61 0.03 2.52
N ALA A 50 0.61 0.76 3.03
CA ALA A 50 0.31 0.81 4.46
C ALA A 50 0.01 -0.59 5.01
N ARG A 51 -0.81 -1.39 4.30
CA ARG A 51 -1.13 -2.77 4.70
C ARG A 51 0.11 -3.66 4.77
N LEU A 52 0.99 -3.58 3.78
CA LEU A 52 2.25 -4.36 3.76
C LEU A 52 3.18 -3.95 4.90
N VAL A 53 3.32 -2.65 5.16
CA VAL A 53 4.11 -2.14 6.29
C VAL A 53 3.56 -2.67 7.62
N GLY A 54 2.25 -2.56 7.83
CA GLY A 54 1.63 -3.05 9.08
C GLY A 54 1.81 -4.55 9.27
N LEU A 55 1.52 -5.35 8.24
CA LEU A 55 1.59 -6.80 8.36
C LEU A 55 3.02 -7.35 8.47
N ASP A 56 3.97 -6.79 7.71
CA ASP A 56 5.29 -7.40 7.52
C ASP A 56 6.43 -6.67 8.23
N PHE A 57 6.23 -5.43 8.68
CA PHE A 57 7.23 -4.63 9.41
C PHE A 57 6.79 -4.21 10.82
N MET A 58 5.49 -4.16 11.09
CA MET A 58 4.96 -3.89 12.43
C MET A 58 4.46 -5.16 13.13
N GLU A 59 4.71 -6.34 12.55
CA GLU A 59 4.33 -7.65 13.08
C GLU A 59 2.81 -7.82 13.35
N LEU A 60 1.93 -7.00 12.72
CA LEU A 60 0.47 -7.17 12.86
C LEU A 60 -0.05 -8.49 12.24
N ARG A 61 0.80 -9.20 11.48
CA ARG A 61 0.46 -10.52 10.93
C ARG A 61 0.27 -11.57 12.02
N ASP A 62 1.08 -11.50 13.07
CA ASP A 62 1.10 -12.44 14.19
C ASP A 62 0.34 -11.89 15.41
N ALA A 63 -0.20 -10.67 15.29
CA ALA A 63 -1.10 -10.07 16.26
C ALA A 63 -2.41 -10.86 16.42
N PRO A 64 -3.11 -10.75 17.56
CA PRO A 64 -4.43 -11.34 17.75
C PRO A 64 -5.40 -10.90 16.63
N ILE A 65 -6.17 -11.86 16.12
CA ILE A 65 -7.11 -11.71 15.00
C ILE A 65 -7.93 -10.40 15.03
N PRO A 66 -8.55 -9.96 16.15
CA PRO A 66 -9.32 -8.72 16.14
C PRO A 66 -8.48 -7.48 15.80
N LEU A 67 -7.23 -7.41 16.25
CA LEU A 67 -6.35 -6.27 15.98
C LEU A 67 -5.94 -6.24 14.51
N ARG A 68 -5.57 -7.42 13.97
CA ARG A 68 -5.24 -7.55 12.56
C ARG A 68 -6.42 -7.21 11.67
N LEU A 69 -7.62 -7.69 12.00
CA LEU A 69 -8.83 -7.39 11.25
C LEU A 69 -9.17 -5.90 11.30
N ALA A 70 -9.09 -5.27 12.47
CA ALA A 70 -9.32 -3.83 12.61
C ALA A 70 -8.38 -3.01 11.71
N PHE A 71 -7.10 -3.39 11.64
CA PHE A 71 -6.13 -2.74 10.76
C PHE A 71 -6.42 -2.97 9.27
N GLU A 72 -6.72 -4.20 8.87
CA GLU A 72 -7.05 -4.49 7.48
C GLU A 72 -8.33 -3.77 7.04
N VAL A 73 -9.35 -3.72 7.90
CA VAL A 73 -10.58 -2.93 7.69
C VAL A 73 -10.26 -1.44 7.59
N TYR A 74 -9.40 -0.92 8.47
CA TYR A 74 -8.97 0.48 8.43
C TYR A 74 -8.32 0.83 7.07
N CYS A 75 -7.42 -0.01 6.55
CA CYS A 75 -6.79 0.24 5.24
C CYS A 75 -7.83 0.30 4.10
N VAL A 76 -8.80 -0.62 4.09
CA VAL A 76 -9.87 -0.64 3.08
C VAL A 76 -10.79 0.56 3.24
N ALA A 77 -11.24 0.83 4.46
CA ALA A 77 -12.12 1.96 4.76
C ALA A 77 -11.48 3.29 4.36
N LEU A 78 -10.21 3.51 4.72
CA LEU A 78 -9.44 4.69 4.35
C LEU A 78 -9.40 4.88 2.84
N TRP A 79 -9.07 3.82 2.09
CA TRP A 79 -9.04 3.89 0.63
C TRP A 79 -10.41 4.20 0.03
N THR A 80 -11.47 3.50 0.48
CA THR A 80 -12.83 3.71 -0.03
C THR A 80 -13.34 5.11 0.24
N LEU A 81 -13.09 5.64 1.44
CA LEU A 81 -13.54 6.97 1.84
C LEU A 81 -12.83 8.04 1.03
N LEU A 82 -11.50 8.00 0.98
CA LEU A 82 -10.72 9.01 0.26
C LEU A 82 -10.96 8.96 -1.26
N SER A 83 -11.09 7.77 -1.83
CA SER A 83 -11.41 7.61 -3.25
C SER A 83 -12.82 8.11 -3.56
N GLY A 84 -13.80 7.80 -2.71
CA GLY A 84 -15.16 8.30 -2.84
C GLY A 84 -15.22 9.83 -2.78
N LEU A 85 -14.48 10.45 -1.85
CA LEU A 85 -14.36 11.91 -1.77
C LEU A 85 -13.76 12.49 -3.04
N TYR A 86 -12.65 11.95 -3.55
CA TYR A 86 -12.01 12.43 -4.79
C TYR A 86 -12.87 12.26 -6.05
N LEU A 87 -13.76 11.27 -6.08
CA LEU A 87 -14.66 11.03 -7.21
C LEU A 87 -15.93 11.89 -7.15
N TRP A 88 -16.31 12.35 -5.96
CA TRP A 88 -17.56 13.08 -5.73
C TRP A 88 -17.37 14.59 -5.62
N LEU A 89 -16.25 15.05 -5.03
CA LEU A 89 -15.90 16.46 -4.82
C LEU A 89 -14.93 16.93 -5.90
#